data_AF-A0A7V9U2D5-F1
#
_entry.id   AF-A0A7V9U2D5-F1
#
_cell.length_a   1.000
_cell.length_b   1.000
_cell.length_c   1.000
_cell.angle_alpha   90.00
_cell.angle_beta   90.00
_cell.angle_gamma   90.00
#
_symmetry.space_group_name_H-M   'P 1'
#
loop_
_entity.id
_entity.type
_entity.pdbx_description
1 polymer ?
#
loop_
_entity_poly.entity_id
_entity_poly.type
_entity_poly.pdbx_seq_one_letter_code
_entity_poly.pdbx_strand_id
1 'polypeptide(L)' 'MARGLAQRLMGLFKTNTSHQRPIHGRHAKLWQDPHWRDLLLFHEFFDGDTGEGLGASHQTGWTALIASIIDEWVEQPP' A
#
# COMPACT_ATOMS: atom_id res chain seq x y z
N MET A 1 -17.51 -10.29 -4.52
CA MET A 1 -17.05 -9.02 -5.16
C MET A 1 -16.29 -8.13 -4.17
N ALA A 2 -16.86 -7.77 -3.01
CA ALA A 2 -16.20 -6.90 -2.01
C ALA A 2 -14.81 -7.40 -1.54
N ARG A 3 -14.69 -8.69 -1.21
CA ARG A 3 -13.43 -9.28 -0.72
C ARG A 3 -12.26 -9.19 -1.71
N GLY A 4 -12.51 -9.41 -2.99
CA GLY A 4 -11.47 -9.32 -4.02
C GLY A 4 -10.94 -7.90 -4.20
N LEU A 5 -11.80 -6.89 -4.06
CA LEU A 5 -11.40 -5.49 -4.06
C LEU A 5 -10.59 -5.14 -2.80
N ALA A 6 -11.07 -5.55 -1.63
CA ALA A 6 -10.35 -5.36 -0.36
C ALA A 6 -8.93 -5.97 -0.42
N GLN A 7 -8.80 -7.19 -0.95
CA GLN A 7 -7.49 -7.84 -1.14
C GLN A 7 -6.57 -7.06 -2.08
N ARG A 8 -7.08 -6.51 -3.18
CA ARG A 8 -6.30 -5.67 -4.10
C ARG A 8 -5.85 -4.36 -3.46
N LEU A 9 -6.74 -3.69 -2.71
CA LEU A 9 -6.42 -2.47 -1.97
C LEU A 9 -5.35 -2.73 -0.90
N MET A 10 -5.50 -3.80 -0.12
CA MET A 10 -4.47 -4.22 0.84
C MET A 10 -3.15 -4.56 0.14
N GLY A 11 -3.22 -5.13 -1.06
CA GLY A 11 -2.07 -5.47 -1.90
C GLY A 11 -1.19 -4.27 -2.25
N LEU A 12 -1.76 -3.06 -2.37
CA LEU A 12 -1.00 -1.84 -2.63
C LEU A 12 0.08 -1.61 -1.56
N PHE A 13 -0.25 -1.96 -0.31
CA PHE A 13 0.60 -1.75 0.85
C PHE A 13 1.41 -2.99 1.23
N LYS A 14 1.30 -4.14 0.54
CA LYS A 14 2.06 -5.35 0.87
C LYS A 14 3.41 -5.37 0.16
N THR A 15 4.43 -5.92 0.83
CA THR A 15 5.70 -6.22 0.17
C THR A 15 5.58 -7.46 -0.70
N ASN A 16 6.16 -7.41 -1.89
CA ASN A 16 6.39 -8.58 -2.73
C ASN A 16 7.65 -9.36 -2.29
N THR A 17 8.02 -10.40 -3.04
CA THR A 17 9.23 -11.22 -2.81
C THR A 17 10.54 -10.45 -2.87
N SER A 18 10.53 -9.24 -3.46
CA SER A 18 11.68 -8.35 -3.58
C SER A 18 11.62 -7.17 -2.60
N HIS A 19 10.77 -7.24 -1.56
CA HIS A 19 10.53 -6.19 -0.56
C HIS A 19 9.98 -4.87 -1.13
N GLN A 20 9.41 -4.89 -2.34
CA GLN A 20 8.79 -3.70 -2.94
C GLN A 20 7.30 -3.65 -2.63
N ARG A 21 6.78 -2.43 -2.43
CA ARG A 21 5.34 -2.18 -2.33
C ARG A 21 4.86 -1.42 -3.57
N PRO A 22 3.71 -1.76 -4.16
CA PRO A 22 3.15 -1.00 -5.27
C PRO A 22 3.07 0.51 -5.00
N ILE A 23 2.70 0.93 -3.78
CA ILE A 23 2.61 2.36 -3.41
C ILE A 23 3.91 3.14 -3.64
N HIS A 24 5.08 2.49 -3.58
CA HIS A 24 6.38 3.14 -3.80
C HIS A 24 6.75 3.25 -5.27
N GLY A 25 6.00 2.60 -6.16
CA GLY A 25 6.17 2.66 -7.61
C GLY A 25 7.60 2.42 -8.05
N ARG A 26 8.13 3.34 -8.86
CA ARG A 26 9.49 3.24 -9.42
C ARG A 26 10.56 3.89 -8.55
N HIS A 27 10.22 4.36 -7.36
CA HIS A 27 11.13 5.07 -6.47
C HIS A 27 12.05 4.09 -5.72
N ALA A 28 13.14 3.68 -6.39
CA ALA A 28 14.16 2.75 -5.87
C ALA A 28 14.56 3.00 -4.41
N LYS A 29 14.77 4.26 -4.04
CA LYS A 29 15.16 4.64 -2.68
C LYS A 29 14.15 4.17 -1.63
N LEU A 30 12.86 4.23 -1.94
CA LEU A 30 11.79 3.87 -1.00
C LEU A 30 11.67 2.37 -0.74
N TRP A 31 12.40 1.51 -1.45
CA TRP A 31 12.39 0.05 -1.20
C TRP A 31 13.79 -0.58 -1.12
N GLN A 32 14.83 0.06 -1.64
CA GLN A 32 16.22 -0.41 -1.53
C GLN A 32 16.93 0.13 -0.29
N ASP A 33 16.62 1.36 0.15
CA ASP A 33 17.30 1.97 1.29
C ASP A 33 16.72 1.41 2.61
N PRO A 34 17.53 0.77 3.47
CA PRO A 34 17.06 0.22 4.74
C PRO A 34 16.41 1.25 5.67
N HIS A 35 16.73 2.53 5.52
CA HIS A 35 16.13 3.60 6.31
C HIS A 35 14.74 4.02 5.82
N TRP A 36 14.38 3.70 4.58
CA TRP A 36 13.14 4.14 3.94
C TRP A 36 12.19 3.00 3.58
N ARG A 37 12.70 1.78 3.38
CA ARG A 37 11.93 0.62 2.86
C ARG A 37 10.69 0.24 3.68
N ASP A 38 10.73 0.54 4.98
CA ASP A 38 9.66 0.20 5.92
C ASP A 38 8.75 1.40 6.24
N LEU A 39 9.02 2.58 5.67
CA LEU A 39 8.17 3.77 5.81
C LEU A 39 7.02 3.73 4.80
N LEU A 40 5.79 3.72 5.32
CA LEU A 40 4.57 3.77 4.51
C LEU A 40 4.21 5.21 4.16
N LEU A 41 3.94 5.44 2.88
CA LEU A 41 3.42 6.71 2.36
C LEU A 41 1.94 6.54 2.01
N PHE A 42 1.17 7.61 2.22
CA PHE A 42 -0.26 7.67 1.97
C PHE A 42 -0.52 8.72 0.90
N HIS A 43 -0.84 8.27 -0.31
CA HIS A 43 -0.93 9.11 -1.49
C HIS A 43 -2.36 9.62 -1.73
N GLU A 44 -2.53 10.65 -2.57
CA GLU A 44 -3.86 11.17 -2.93
C GLU A 44 -4.65 10.15 -3.76
N PHE A 45 -3.99 9.55 -4.74
CA PHE A 45 -4.57 8.55 -5.62
C PHE A 45 -3.52 7.52 -6.05
N PHE A 46 -3.97 6.44 -6.66
CA PHE A 46 -3.12 5.34 -7.11
C PHE A 46 -3.32 5.10 -8.60
N ASP A 47 -2.23 4.81 -9.29
CA ASP A 47 -2.27 4.35 -10.67
C ASP A 47 -3.02 3.00 -10.76
N GLY A 48 -3.96 2.89 -11.70
CA GLY A 48 -4.88 1.74 -11.78
C GLY A 48 -4.24 0.44 -12.25
N ASP A 49 -3.14 0.54 -12.99
CA ASP A 49 -2.44 -0.61 -13.57
C ASP A 49 -1.30 -1.08 -12.66
N THR A 50 -0.58 -0.13 -12.07
CA THR A 50 0.65 -0.41 -11.29
C THR A 50 0.45 -0.33 -9.79
N GLY A 51 -0.53 0.44 -9.32
CA GLY A 51 -0.74 0.74 -7.90
C GLY A 51 0.24 1.78 -7.33
N GLU A 52 1.01 2.48 -8.18
CA GLU A 52 1.91 3.56 -7.76
C GLU A 52 1.11 4.68 -7.09
N GLY A 53 1.60 5.13 -5.93
CA GLY A 53 1.03 6.26 -5.21
C GLY A 53 1.41 7.59 -5.86
N LEU A 54 0.42 8.43 -6.11
CA LEU A 54 0.57 9.70 -6.83
C LEU A 54 -0.02 10.88 -6.05
N GLY A 55 0.45 12.09 -6.36
CA GLY A 55 0.07 13.31 -5.62
C GLY A 55 0.76 13.42 -4.27
N ALA A 56 0.16 14.15 -3.34
CA ALA A 56 0.74 14.37 -2.00
C ALA A 56 0.87 13.05 -1.22
N SER A 57 2.05 12.79 -0.63
CA SER A 57 2.41 11.52 0.02
C SER A 57 2.05 11.40 1.51
N HIS A 58 1.34 12.38 2.06
CA HIS A 58 0.94 12.45 3.48
C HIS A 58 -0.59 12.56 3.66
N GLN A 59 -1.37 12.03 2.72
CA GLN A 59 -2.83 12.03 2.79
C GLN A 59 -3.36 10.94 3.72
N THR A 60 -3.13 11.07 5.02
CA THR A 60 -3.64 10.16 6.04
C THR A 60 -5.15 10.33 6.33
N GLY A 61 -5.90 10.92 5.40
CA GLY A 61 -7.36 10.99 5.40
C GLY A 61 -7.98 9.71 4.85
N TRP A 62 -8.55 9.76 3.64
CA TRP A 62 -9.29 8.62 3.08
C TRP A 62 -8.40 7.40 2.81
N THR A 63 -7.11 7.55 2.47
CA THR A 63 -6.26 6.38 2.21
C THR A 63 -5.83 5.66 3.49
N ALA A 64 -5.89 6.32 4.65
CA ALA A 64 -5.69 5.66 5.94
C ALA A 64 -6.81 4.67 6.30
N LEU A 65 -7.97 4.75 5.64
CA LEU A 65 -9.07 3.77 5.79
C LEU A 65 -8.65 2.35 5.38
N ILE A 66 -7.49 2.19 4.72
CA ILE A 66 -6.91 0.86 4.52
C ILE A 66 -6.70 0.10 5.83
N ALA A 67 -6.44 0.79 6.94
CA ALA A 67 -6.33 0.16 8.26
C ALA A 67 -7.64 -0.54 8.67
N SER A 68 -8.79 0.10 8.43
CA SER A 68 -10.10 -0.50 8.68
C SER A 68 -10.38 -1.68 7.77
N ILE A 69 -9.97 -1.61 6.50
CA ILE A 69 -10.08 -2.73 5.56
C ILE A 69 -9.21 -3.90 6.02
N ILE A 70 -8.00 -3.64 6.50
CA ILE A 70 -7.14 -4.68 7.06
C ILE A 70 -7.80 -5.30 8.28
N ASP A 71 -8.27 -4.51 9.23
CA ASP A 71 -8.93 -5.02 10.45
C ASP A 71 -10.14 -5.91 10.14
N GLU A 72 -10.98 -5.51 9.18
CA GLU A 72 -12.18 -6.26 8.78
C GLU A 72 -11.85 -7.55 8.01
N TRP A 73 -10.81 -7.53 7.16
CA TRP A 73 -10.59 -8.58 6.15
C TRP A 73 -9.33 -9.42 6.36
N VAL A 74 -8.45 -9.08 7.30
CA VAL A 74 -7.32 -9.95 7.65
C VAL A 74 -7.89 -11.20 8.31
N GLU A 75 -7.58 -12.36 7.73
CA GLU A 75 -7.88 -13.62 8.40
C GLU A 75 -6.92 -13.75 9.59
N GLN A 76 -7.48 -13.83 10.80
CA GLN A 76 -6.66 -14.08 11.97
C GLN A 76 -6.04 -15.49 11.84
N PRO A 77 -4.73 -15.64 12.11
CA PRO A 77 -4.15 -16.97 12.21
C PRO A 77 -4.86 -17.77 13.32
N PRO A 78 -4.93 -19.11 13.21
CA PRO A 78 -5.57 -19.96 14.20
C PRO A 78 -4.92 -19.87 15.58
#